data_AF-A0A2E6GVN5-F1
#
_entry.id   AF-A0A2E6GVN5-F1
#
_cell.length_a   1.000
_cell.length_b   1.000
_cell.length_c   1.000
_cell.angle_alpha   90.00
_cell.angle_beta   90.00
_cell.angle_gamma   90.00
#
_symmetry.space_group_name_H-M   'P 1'
#
loop_
_entity.id
_entity.type
_entity.pdbx_description
1 polymer ?
#
loop_
_entity_poly.entity_id
_entity_poly.type
_entity_poly.pdbx_seq_one_letter_code
_entity_poly.pdbx_strand_id
1 'polypeptide(L)'
;MFLSGIVLNSFGLLYGFGFVPLLSYIFFKYTPVKFNVKEYFFTLISFGIGYVLTAQAVDFFSVTPVYASALVGMIFSFFRLKDFHFFSAAVYSGSFAGMVSDFHVEELYVVCLIIVTGGNLFYFLKENFNGIGGKLGSIGFGAMLFPILLGREKSFLNEVFDECFSINPTGELSSNKMLLFIIITSLFGTILTYWLNNKRGYGPIKASAIPAFIVAVPLQILPFSGFIALVPIVFYGASFVGMSNDRTLGWIAVIVSSVLFAIIFYFIYPYFNGYGGALGATACLSCLMGILIQKAFNCQTVGVQTKT
;
A
#
# COMPACT_ATOMS: atom_id res chain seq x y z
N MET A 1 1.77 -7.03 11.62
CA MET A 1 2.78 -7.58 12.56
C MET A 1 4.13 -6.89 12.38
N PHE A 2 4.72 -6.86 11.18
CA PHE A 2 6.01 -6.18 11.00
C PHE A 2 5.90 -4.64 10.90
N LEU A 3 4.88 -4.12 10.20
CA LEU A 3 4.64 -2.67 10.14
C LEU A 3 4.30 -2.09 11.52
N SER A 4 3.54 -2.84 12.32
CA SER A 4 3.37 -2.49 13.72
C SER A 4 4.73 -2.56 14.43
N GLY A 5 5.51 -3.63 14.27
CA GLY A 5 6.81 -3.82 14.92
C GLY A 5 7.85 -2.70 14.70
N ILE A 6 7.95 -2.15 13.49
CA ILE A 6 8.88 -1.04 13.20
C ILE A 6 8.36 0.28 13.75
N VAL A 7 7.07 0.59 13.57
CA VAL A 7 6.43 1.77 14.18
C VAL A 7 6.47 1.69 15.72
N LEU A 8 6.43 0.48 16.27
CA LEU A 8 6.42 0.15 17.69
C LEU A 8 7.74 0.52 18.38
N ASN A 9 8.89 0.45 17.71
CA ASN A 9 10.18 0.72 18.34
C ASN A 9 10.37 2.22 18.65
N SER A 10 9.69 3.09 17.92
CA SER A 10 9.80 4.55 18.08
C SER A 10 8.84 5.15 19.12
N PHE A 11 7.81 4.42 19.60
CA PHE A 11 6.66 5.02 20.31
C PHE A 11 6.32 4.47 21.71
N GLY A 12 7.08 3.54 22.29
CA GLY A 12 6.86 3.12 23.68
C GLY A 12 5.44 2.57 23.97
N LEU A 13 4.87 2.88 25.15
CA LEU A 13 3.62 2.36 25.77
C LEU A 13 2.35 2.35 24.87
N LEU A 14 2.38 3.00 23.70
CA LEU A 14 1.39 2.90 22.61
C LEU A 14 1.40 1.56 21.86
N TYR A 15 2.28 0.61 22.24
CA TYR A 15 2.40 -0.75 21.67
C TYR A 15 1.06 -1.44 21.37
N GLY A 16 0.08 -1.35 22.27
CA GLY A 16 -1.22 -2.01 22.12
C GLY A 16 -2.12 -1.39 21.04
N PHE A 17 -2.04 -0.07 20.81
CA PHE A 17 -2.90 0.64 19.87
C PHE A 17 -2.60 0.30 18.41
N GLY A 18 -1.35 -0.03 18.08
CA GLY A 18 -0.98 -0.49 16.73
C GLY A 18 -1.61 -1.84 16.34
N PHE A 19 -2.00 -2.65 17.33
CA PHE A 19 -2.70 -3.93 17.10
C PHE A 19 -4.22 -3.79 17.09
N VAL A 20 -4.78 -2.68 17.60
CA VAL A 20 -6.23 -2.43 17.62
C VAL A 20 -6.86 -2.60 16.23
N PRO A 21 -6.30 -2.05 15.13
CA PRO A 21 -6.85 -2.28 13.79
C PRO A 21 -6.95 -3.76 13.41
N LEU A 22 -6.10 -4.64 13.93
CA LEU A 22 -6.14 -6.07 13.61
C LEU A 22 -7.37 -6.78 14.21
N LEU A 23 -8.02 -6.20 15.22
CA LEU A 23 -9.29 -6.71 15.74
C LEU A 23 -10.38 -6.74 14.66
N SER A 24 -10.28 -5.89 13.63
CA SER A 24 -11.17 -5.90 12.46
C SER A 24 -11.23 -7.24 11.75
N TYR A 25 -10.19 -8.07 11.86
CA TYR A 25 -10.17 -9.38 11.22
C TYR A 25 -11.24 -10.33 11.72
N ILE A 26 -11.76 -10.14 12.94
CA ILE A 26 -12.88 -10.93 13.49
C ILE A 26 -14.15 -10.76 12.64
N PHE A 27 -14.30 -9.64 11.92
CA PHE A 27 -15.46 -9.40 11.06
C PHE A 27 -15.37 -10.07 9.69
N PHE A 28 -14.23 -10.67 9.35
CA PHE A 28 -14.03 -11.35 8.07
C PHE A 28 -14.14 -12.86 8.25
N LYS A 29 -14.97 -13.49 7.41
CA LYS A 29 -14.99 -14.96 7.31
C LYS A 29 -13.75 -15.41 6.56
N TYR A 30 -12.97 -16.30 7.16
CA TYR A 30 -11.86 -16.95 6.49
C TYR A 30 -12.39 -17.93 5.44
N THR A 31 -11.89 -17.80 4.21
CA THR A 31 -12.16 -18.70 3.09
C THR A 31 -10.91 -19.53 2.81
N PRO A 32 -10.92 -20.84 3.09
CA PRO A 32 -9.79 -21.70 2.78
C PRO A 32 -9.63 -21.83 1.26
N VAL A 33 -8.42 -21.59 0.77
CA VAL A 33 -8.10 -21.74 -0.66
C VAL A 33 -7.96 -23.22 -1.00
N LYS A 34 -8.70 -23.69 -2.00
CA LYS A 34 -8.48 -25.03 -2.58
C LYS A 34 -7.21 -24.98 -3.42
N PHE A 35 -6.20 -25.76 -3.03
CA PHE A 35 -4.91 -25.73 -3.70
C PHE A 35 -5.04 -26.22 -5.15
N ASN A 36 -4.57 -25.39 -6.08
CA ASN A 36 -4.52 -25.65 -7.51
C ASN A 36 -3.12 -25.27 -8.00
N VAL A 37 -2.36 -26.29 -8.40
CA VAL A 37 -0.96 -26.18 -8.80
C VAL A 37 -0.78 -25.20 -9.97
N LYS A 38 -1.65 -25.30 -10.99
CA LYS A 38 -1.57 -24.42 -12.18
C LYS A 38 -1.76 -22.96 -11.77
N GLU A 39 -2.80 -22.67 -11.01
CA GLU A 39 -3.08 -21.31 -10.55
C GLU A 39 -1.97 -20.77 -9.60
N TYR A 40 -1.41 -21.64 -8.76
CA TYR A 40 -0.30 -21.30 -7.88
C TYR A 40 0.94 -20.86 -8.67
N PHE A 41 1.34 -21.64 -9.69
CA PHE A 41 2.46 -21.26 -10.56
C PHE A 41 2.17 -19.97 -11.33
N PHE A 42 0.97 -19.80 -11.88
CA PHE A 42 0.58 -18.54 -12.52
C PHE A 42 0.64 -17.35 -11.55
N THR A 43 0.29 -17.55 -10.29
CA THR A 43 0.37 -16.51 -9.25
C THR A 43 1.82 -16.09 -9.01
N LEU A 44 2.72 -17.05 -8.82
CA LEU A 44 4.16 -16.79 -8.64
C LEU A 44 4.75 -16.02 -9.84
N ILE A 45 4.46 -16.48 -11.06
CA ILE A 45 4.95 -15.84 -12.29
C ILE A 45 4.38 -14.41 -12.40
N SER A 46 3.09 -14.23 -12.16
CA SER A 46 2.44 -12.91 -12.25
C SER A 46 3.01 -11.93 -11.23
N PHE A 47 3.20 -12.37 -9.99
CA PHE A 47 3.84 -11.56 -8.96
C PHE A 47 5.29 -11.21 -9.36
N GLY A 48 6.05 -12.20 -9.86
CA GLY A 48 7.41 -12.00 -10.34
C GLY A 48 7.51 -11.00 -11.49
N ILE A 49 6.60 -11.05 -12.46
CA ILE A 49 6.52 -10.07 -13.56
C ILE A 49 6.37 -8.65 -12.99
N GLY A 50 5.46 -8.47 -12.03
CA GLY A 50 5.27 -7.17 -11.37
C GLY A 50 6.53 -6.67 -10.69
N TYR A 51 7.16 -7.53 -9.89
CA TYR A 51 8.38 -7.21 -9.18
C TYR A 51 9.51 -6.80 -10.14
N VAL A 52 9.83 -7.67 -11.11
CA VAL A 52 10.95 -7.47 -12.04
C VAL A 52 10.74 -6.23 -12.89
N LEU A 53 9.54 -6.03 -13.44
CA LEU A 53 9.27 -4.85 -14.28
C LEU A 53 9.39 -3.54 -13.50
N THR A 54 8.95 -3.51 -12.25
CA THR A 54 9.08 -2.30 -11.42
C THR A 54 10.53 -2.06 -11.00
N ALA A 55 11.22 -3.09 -10.51
CA ALA A 55 12.63 -2.97 -10.11
C ALA A 55 13.51 -2.53 -11.29
N GLN A 56 13.39 -3.20 -12.44
CA GLN A 56 14.14 -2.82 -13.64
C GLN A 56 13.78 -1.42 -14.14
N ALA A 57 12.53 -0.98 -14.00
CA ALA A 57 12.16 0.37 -14.41
C ALA A 57 12.89 1.41 -13.56
N VAL A 58 12.94 1.21 -12.24
CA VAL A 58 13.67 2.06 -11.30
C VAL A 58 15.16 2.07 -11.63
N ASP A 59 15.77 0.89 -11.78
CA ASP A 59 17.23 0.75 -11.99
C ASP A 59 17.69 1.29 -13.35
N PHE A 60 17.05 0.87 -14.45
CA PHE A 60 17.53 1.17 -15.81
C PHE A 60 17.07 2.54 -16.33
N PHE A 61 15.86 2.99 -15.96
CA PHE A 61 15.32 4.27 -16.44
C PHE A 61 15.43 5.39 -15.42
N SER A 62 15.95 5.12 -14.21
CA SER A 62 16.10 6.08 -13.12
C SER A 62 14.79 6.83 -12.81
N VAL A 63 13.66 6.12 -12.93
CA VAL A 63 12.33 6.67 -12.58
C VAL A 63 12.04 6.44 -11.11
N THR A 64 11.19 7.29 -10.53
CA THR A 64 10.76 7.10 -9.14
C THR A 64 10.01 5.77 -8.97
N PRO A 65 10.13 5.08 -7.81
CA PRO A 65 9.43 3.83 -7.55
C PRO A 65 7.90 3.92 -7.72
N VAL A 66 7.33 5.07 -7.33
CA VAL A 66 5.90 5.37 -7.49
C VAL A 66 5.51 5.43 -8.96
N TYR A 67 6.29 6.12 -9.80
CA TYR A 67 6.07 6.17 -11.24
C TYR A 67 6.10 4.77 -11.85
N ALA A 68 7.13 3.99 -11.53
CA ALA A 68 7.31 2.63 -12.06
C ALA A 68 6.15 1.70 -11.68
N SER A 69 5.76 1.64 -10.40
CA SER A 69 4.65 0.80 -9.96
C SER A 69 3.30 1.26 -10.49
N ALA A 70 3.06 2.58 -10.58
CA ALA A 70 1.84 3.11 -11.16
C ALA A 70 1.73 2.77 -12.66
N LEU A 71 2.84 2.82 -13.41
CA LEU A 71 2.90 2.41 -14.81
C LEU A 71 2.59 0.92 -14.99
N VAL A 72 3.24 0.05 -14.21
CA VAL A 72 2.98 -1.41 -14.24
C VAL A 72 1.52 -1.69 -13.89
N GLY A 73 1.00 -1.09 -12.82
CA GLY A 73 -0.40 -1.21 -12.45
C GLY A 73 -1.35 -0.74 -13.55
N MET A 74 -1.07 0.41 -14.17
CA MET A 74 -1.87 0.96 -15.25
C MET A 74 -1.91 0.00 -16.44
N ILE A 75 -0.75 -0.44 -16.95
CA ILE A 75 -0.67 -1.34 -18.10
C ILE A 75 -1.41 -2.65 -17.82
N PHE A 76 -1.07 -3.33 -16.72
CA PHE A 76 -1.59 -4.67 -16.44
C PHE A 76 -3.05 -4.67 -15.97
N SER A 77 -3.60 -3.53 -15.56
CA SER A 77 -5.02 -3.39 -15.24
C SER A 77 -5.96 -3.56 -16.44
N PHE A 78 -5.47 -3.39 -17.67
CA PHE A 78 -6.26 -3.60 -18.88
C PHE A 78 -6.32 -5.07 -19.30
N PHE A 79 -5.39 -5.90 -18.83
CA PHE A 79 -5.34 -7.32 -19.17
C PHE A 79 -6.23 -8.13 -18.24
N ARG A 80 -7.14 -8.93 -18.81
CA ARG A 80 -7.93 -9.91 -18.07
C ARG A 80 -7.73 -11.29 -18.70
N LEU A 81 -7.02 -12.17 -18.01
CA LEU A 81 -6.85 -13.55 -18.44
C LEU A 81 -8.09 -14.35 -18.05
N LYS A 82 -8.72 -15.03 -19.02
CA LYS A 82 -9.94 -15.83 -18.80
C LYS A 82 -9.72 -16.92 -17.75
N ASP A 83 -8.55 -17.56 -17.77
CA ASP A 83 -8.22 -18.67 -16.87
C ASP A 83 -7.67 -18.20 -15.51
N PHE A 84 -7.32 -16.91 -15.37
CA PHE A 84 -6.74 -16.36 -14.15
C PHE A 84 -7.22 -14.93 -13.87
N HIS A 85 -8.35 -14.83 -13.20
CA HIS A 85 -9.00 -13.55 -12.87
C HIS A 85 -8.16 -12.64 -11.95
N PHE A 86 -7.22 -13.20 -11.20
CA PHE A 86 -6.36 -12.46 -10.28
C PHE A 86 -5.05 -11.96 -10.91
N PHE A 87 -4.86 -12.15 -12.22
CA PHE A 87 -3.64 -11.77 -12.94
C PHE A 87 -3.16 -10.35 -12.63
N SER A 88 -3.99 -9.34 -12.92
CA SER A 88 -3.61 -7.94 -12.71
C SER A 88 -3.35 -7.62 -11.24
N ALA A 89 -4.08 -8.27 -10.32
CA ALA A 89 -3.90 -8.06 -8.88
C ALA A 89 -2.58 -8.67 -8.38
N ALA A 90 -2.19 -9.83 -8.90
CA ALA A 90 -0.91 -10.46 -8.58
C ALA A 90 0.26 -9.65 -9.13
N VAL A 91 0.18 -9.20 -10.39
CA VAL A 91 1.19 -8.31 -11.00
C VAL A 91 1.30 -7.00 -10.21
N TYR A 92 0.18 -6.35 -9.89
CA TYR A 92 0.19 -5.10 -9.14
C TYR A 92 0.68 -5.28 -7.69
N SER A 93 0.43 -6.44 -7.08
CA SER A 93 1.00 -6.76 -5.76
C SER A 93 2.52 -6.92 -5.82
N GLY A 94 3.02 -7.57 -6.89
CA GLY A 94 4.44 -7.71 -7.17
C GLY A 94 5.14 -6.38 -7.45
N SER A 95 4.49 -5.47 -8.18
CA SER A 95 5.04 -4.13 -8.46
C SER A 95 5.33 -3.35 -7.18
N PHE A 96 4.51 -3.51 -6.14
CA PHE A 96 4.78 -2.88 -4.86
C PHE A 96 6.03 -3.42 -4.16
N ALA A 97 6.28 -4.72 -4.25
CA ALA A 97 7.52 -5.32 -3.75
C ALA A 97 8.74 -4.90 -4.58
N GLY A 98 8.54 -4.56 -5.86
CA GLY A 98 9.59 -4.04 -6.75
C GLY A 98 9.94 -2.56 -6.56
N MET A 99 9.21 -1.82 -5.71
CA MET A 99 9.51 -0.41 -5.39
C MET A 99 10.69 -0.24 -4.39
N VAL A 100 11.62 -1.20 -4.34
CA VAL A 100 12.73 -1.19 -3.39
C VAL A 100 13.93 -0.50 -4.01
N SER A 101 14.62 0.33 -3.22
CA SER A 101 15.77 1.14 -3.65
C SER A 101 17.05 0.33 -3.89
N ASP A 102 17.31 -0.71 -3.09
CA ASP A 102 18.69 -1.22 -2.96
C ASP A 102 18.90 -2.71 -3.26
N PHE A 103 17.83 -3.46 -3.57
CA PHE A 103 18.02 -4.82 -4.07
C PHE A 103 18.37 -4.76 -5.55
N HIS A 104 19.61 -4.41 -5.84
CA HIS A 104 20.21 -4.70 -7.13
C HIS A 104 19.95 -6.18 -7.43
N VAL A 105 19.43 -6.45 -8.62
CA VAL A 105 19.02 -7.76 -9.16
C VAL A 105 20.15 -8.82 -9.12
N GLU A 106 21.36 -8.43 -8.72
CA GLU A 106 22.56 -9.25 -8.64
C GLU A 106 22.44 -10.42 -7.64
N GLU A 107 21.61 -10.29 -6.60
CA GLU A 107 21.34 -11.39 -5.66
C GLU A 107 20.08 -12.17 -6.05
N LEU A 108 20.19 -12.98 -7.10
CA LEU A 108 19.08 -13.81 -7.63
C LEU A 108 18.31 -14.58 -6.55
N TYR A 109 19.00 -15.06 -5.51
CA TYR A 109 18.37 -15.78 -4.40
C TYR A 109 17.40 -14.90 -3.59
N VAL A 110 17.70 -13.61 -3.41
CA VAL A 110 16.82 -12.64 -2.72
C VAL A 110 15.59 -12.35 -3.56
N VAL A 111 15.78 -12.15 -4.87
CA VAL A 111 14.67 -11.97 -5.82
C VAL A 111 13.74 -13.18 -5.78
N CYS A 112 14.29 -14.39 -5.84
CA CYS A 112 13.51 -15.61 -5.72
C CYS A 112 12.76 -15.69 -4.38
N LEU A 113 13.40 -15.33 -3.27
CA LEU A 113 12.75 -15.28 -1.96
C LEU A 113 11.56 -14.31 -1.94
N ILE A 114 11.71 -13.09 -2.44
CA ILE A 114 10.63 -12.09 -2.51
C ILE A 114 9.45 -12.60 -3.36
N ILE A 115 9.74 -13.18 -4.52
CA ILE A 115 8.70 -13.70 -5.42
C ILE A 115 7.96 -14.87 -4.77
N VAL A 116 8.70 -15.78 -4.12
CA VAL A 116 8.11 -16.94 -3.43
C VAL A 116 7.29 -16.48 -2.23
N THR A 117 7.81 -15.63 -1.35
CA THR A 117 7.09 -15.16 -0.16
C THR A 117 5.86 -14.35 -0.54
N GLY A 118 6.01 -13.38 -1.45
CA GLY A 118 4.94 -12.53 -1.94
C GLY A 118 3.86 -13.30 -2.70
N GLY A 119 4.26 -14.21 -3.59
CA GLY A 119 3.33 -15.05 -4.33
C GLY A 119 2.58 -16.05 -3.44
N ASN A 120 3.22 -16.62 -2.41
CA ASN A 120 2.53 -17.44 -1.41
C ASN A 120 1.52 -16.60 -0.62
N LEU A 121 1.93 -15.44 -0.11
CA LEU A 121 1.03 -14.53 0.60
C LEU A 121 -0.17 -14.13 -0.27
N PHE A 122 0.07 -13.77 -1.53
CA PHE A 122 -1.01 -13.46 -2.46
C PHE A 122 -1.95 -14.65 -2.67
N TYR A 123 -1.39 -15.83 -2.98
CA TYR A 123 -2.18 -17.02 -3.31
C TYR A 123 -3.14 -17.43 -2.19
N PHE A 124 -2.65 -17.45 -0.94
CA PHE A 124 -3.46 -17.83 0.21
C PHE A 124 -4.43 -16.73 0.66
N LEU A 125 -4.12 -15.46 0.40
CA LEU A 125 -4.96 -14.34 0.79
C LEU A 125 -5.90 -13.85 -0.31
N LYS A 126 -5.81 -14.34 -1.55
CA LYS A 126 -6.58 -13.81 -2.70
C LYS A 126 -8.09 -13.75 -2.45
N GLU A 127 -8.66 -14.78 -1.80
CA GLU A 127 -10.09 -14.86 -1.47
C GLU A 127 -10.48 -14.22 -0.13
N ASN A 128 -9.50 -13.80 0.66
CA ASN A 128 -9.68 -13.25 2.01
C ASN A 128 -9.57 -11.71 1.99
N PHE A 129 -10.21 -11.02 2.95
CA PHE A 129 -10.09 -9.55 3.08
C PHE A 129 -10.52 -8.75 1.82
N ASN A 130 -11.47 -9.28 1.06
CA ASN A 130 -11.97 -8.63 -0.14
C ASN A 130 -12.66 -7.30 0.19
N GLY A 131 -12.37 -6.28 -0.62
CA GLY A 131 -12.91 -4.93 -0.45
C GLY A 131 -12.15 -4.04 0.55
N ILE A 132 -11.08 -4.53 1.19
CA ILE A 132 -10.19 -3.69 2.01
C ILE A 132 -9.12 -3.04 1.12
N GLY A 133 -9.03 -1.72 1.16
CA GLY A 133 -7.96 -0.95 0.54
C GLY A 133 -6.58 -1.30 1.10
N GLY A 134 -5.52 -1.20 0.29
CA GLY A 134 -4.14 -1.47 0.74
C GLY A 134 -3.74 -2.94 0.90
N LYS A 135 -4.66 -3.91 0.79
CA LYS A 135 -4.37 -5.37 0.86
C LYS A 135 -3.21 -5.78 -0.05
N LEU A 136 -3.23 -5.36 -1.32
CA LEU A 136 -2.21 -5.74 -2.31
C LEU A 136 -0.82 -5.21 -1.97
N GLY A 137 -0.72 -3.96 -1.51
CA GLY A 137 0.57 -3.41 -1.07
C GLY A 137 1.02 -3.97 0.28
N SER A 138 0.10 -4.38 1.15
CA SER A 138 0.44 -5.14 2.38
C SER A 138 1.08 -6.49 2.05
N ILE A 139 0.61 -7.16 0.99
CA ILE A 139 1.24 -8.39 0.48
C ILE A 139 2.63 -8.10 -0.08
N GLY A 140 2.78 -7.00 -0.84
CA GLY A 140 4.09 -6.55 -1.32
C GLY A 140 5.08 -6.28 -0.19
N PHE A 141 4.64 -5.57 0.86
CA PHE A 141 5.43 -5.35 2.06
C PHE A 141 5.76 -6.65 2.80
N GLY A 142 4.79 -7.57 2.90
CA GLY A 142 4.97 -8.89 3.48
C GLY A 142 6.00 -9.75 2.74
N ALA A 143 6.15 -9.55 1.43
CA ALA A 143 7.15 -10.24 0.62
C ALA A 143 8.59 -9.89 1.04
N MET A 144 8.80 -8.66 1.53
CA MET A 144 10.12 -8.13 1.93
C MET A 144 10.60 -8.62 3.31
N LEU A 145 9.72 -9.23 4.11
CA LEU A 145 10.04 -9.59 5.51
C LEU A 145 11.20 -10.56 5.65
N PHE A 146 11.23 -11.61 4.83
CA PHE A 146 12.30 -12.60 4.89
C PHE A 146 13.66 -12.05 4.47
N PRO A 147 13.79 -11.30 3.35
CA PRO A 147 15.03 -10.59 3.02
C PRO A 147 15.55 -9.69 4.15
N ILE A 148 14.66 -8.97 4.84
CA ILE A 148 15.05 -8.09 5.95
C ILE A 148 15.59 -8.91 7.13
N LEU A 149 14.89 -10.00 7.51
CA LEU A 149 15.28 -10.89 8.62
C LEU A 149 16.60 -11.62 8.40
N LEU A 150 17.03 -11.83 7.15
CA LEU A 150 18.32 -12.46 6.82
C LEU A 150 19.54 -11.54 7.05
N GLY A 151 19.37 -10.43 7.76
CA GLY A 151 20.46 -9.55 8.19
C GLY A 151 20.85 -8.46 7.19
N ARG A 152 20.08 -8.29 6.11
CA ARG A 152 20.20 -7.12 5.23
C ARG A 152 19.64 -5.84 5.85
N GLU A 153 18.97 -5.95 7.00
CA GLU A 153 18.45 -4.84 7.79
C GLU A 153 19.49 -3.75 8.08
N LYS A 154 20.78 -4.07 8.34
CA LYS A 154 21.76 -3.04 8.74
C LYS A 154 22.26 -2.16 7.61
N SER A 155 22.58 -2.71 6.44
CA SER A 155 22.91 -1.90 5.25
C SER A 155 21.70 -1.10 4.81
N PHE A 156 20.54 -1.78 4.77
CA PHE A 156 19.27 -1.19 4.38
C PHE A 156 18.86 -0.04 5.31
N LEU A 157 18.87 -0.23 6.63
CA LEU A 157 18.51 0.81 7.59
C LEU A 157 19.51 1.96 7.57
N ASN A 158 20.82 1.71 7.52
CA ASN A 158 21.82 2.78 7.53
C ASN A 158 21.73 3.67 6.28
N GLU A 159 21.57 3.09 5.08
CA GLU A 159 21.40 3.85 3.84
C GLU A 159 20.08 4.63 3.83
N VAL A 160 18.99 4.02 4.30
CA VAL A 160 17.68 4.67 4.44
C VAL A 160 17.71 5.81 5.47
N PHE A 161 18.35 5.61 6.62
CA PHE A 161 18.51 6.65 7.64
C PHE A 161 19.37 7.79 7.10
N ASP A 162 20.46 7.51 6.38
CA ASP A 162 21.32 8.53 5.78
C ASP A 162 20.61 9.32 4.65
N GLU A 163 19.79 8.68 3.82
CA GLU A 163 18.91 9.36 2.86
C GLU A 163 17.84 10.22 3.55
N CYS A 164 17.21 9.72 4.62
CA CYS A 164 16.21 10.48 5.38
C CYS A 164 16.79 11.68 6.15
N PHE A 165 18.06 11.62 6.56
CA PHE A 165 18.77 12.78 7.14
C PHE A 165 19.28 13.77 6.06
N SER A 166 19.54 13.31 4.84
CA SER A 166 20.07 14.13 3.74
C SER A 166 18.98 14.77 2.85
N ILE A 167 17.78 14.18 2.79
CA ILE A 167 16.57 14.93 2.45
C ILE A 167 16.34 15.87 3.64
N ASN A 168 16.90 17.09 3.61
CA ASN A 168 16.38 18.19 4.42
C ASN A 168 15.01 18.55 3.81
N PRO A 169 13.87 18.06 4.30
CA PRO A 169 12.58 18.54 3.80
C PRO A 169 12.30 19.93 4.42
N THR A 170 13.19 20.39 5.31
CA THR A 170 13.14 21.62 6.08
C THR A 170 13.58 22.82 5.24
N GLY A 171 12.87 23.03 4.13
CA GLY A 171 12.65 24.37 3.61
C GLY A 171 11.52 25.04 4.41
N GLU A 172 11.90 25.85 5.40
CA GLU A 172 11.18 27.03 5.91
C GLU A 172 9.72 26.93 6.42
N LEU A 173 9.12 25.74 6.57
CA LEU A 173 7.71 25.62 6.99
C LEU A 173 7.48 24.83 8.28
N SER A 174 6.60 25.36 9.13
CA SER A 174 6.15 24.72 10.37
C SER A 174 5.55 23.33 10.12
N SER A 175 5.94 22.35 10.94
CA SER A 175 5.44 20.97 11.01
C SER A 175 3.93 20.83 10.72
N ASN A 176 3.11 21.73 11.26
CA ASN A 176 1.65 21.72 11.09
C ASN A 176 1.19 21.95 9.65
N LYS A 177 1.87 22.79 8.87
CA LYS A 177 1.51 23.09 7.48
C LYS A 177 1.80 21.89 6.56
N MET A 178 2.87 21.14 6.86
CA MET A 178 3.21 19.90 6.14
C MET A 178 2.13 18.83 6.35
N LEU A 179 1.73 18.60 7.60
CA LEU A 179 0.69 17.63 7.93
C LEU A 179 -0.63 17.98 7.24
N LEU A 180 -1.04 19.25 7.26
CA LEU A 180 -2.25 19.70 6.59
C LEU A 180 -2.20 19.45 5.08
N PHE A 181 -1.06 19.72 4.44
CA PHE A 181 -0.87 19.44 3.01
C PHE A 181 -1.01 17.95 2.69
N ILE A 182 -0.36 17.08 3.48
CA ILE A 182 -0.46 15.61 3.32
C ILE A 182 -1.92 15.14 3.49
N ILE A 183 -2.66 15.68 4.45
CA ILE A 183 -4.07 15.36 4.65
C ILE A 183 -4.90 15.74 3.41
N ILE A 184 -4.71 16.94 2.87
CA ILE A 184 -5.45 17.40 1.68
C ILE A 184 -5.14 16.51 0.47
N THR A 185 -3.86 16.22 0.21
CA THR A 185 -3.44 15.35 -0.90
C THR A 185 -3.99 13.93 -0.71
N SER A 186 -3.96 13.39 0.51
CA SER A 186 -4.49 12.08 0.84
C SER A 186 -6.00 12.00 0.61
N LEU A 187 -6.75 12.99 1.06
CA LEU A 187 -8.20 13.06 0.86
C LEU A 187 -8.53 13.09 -0.63
N PHE A 188 -7.82 13.93 -1.40
CA PHE A 188 -8.01 14.02 -2.84
C PHE A 188 -7.74 12.68 -3.54
N GLY A 189 -6.60 12.03 -3.26
CA GLY A 189 -6.26 10.73 -3.84
C GLY A 189 -7.25 9.64 -3.47
N THR A 190 -7.69 9.61 -2.20
CA THR A 190 -8.68 8.64 -1.72
C THR A 190 -10.04 8.84 -2.39
N ILE A 191 -10.56 10.06 -2.37
CA ILE A 191 -11.89 10.41 -2.89
C ILE A 191 -11.97 10.12 -4.39
N LEU A 192 -10.97 10.57 -5.15
CA LEU A 192 -10.91 10.34 -6.59
C LEU A 192 -10.89 8.84 -6.91
N THR A 193 -10.03 8.09 -6.23
CA THR A 193 -9.90 6.64 -6.45
C THR A 193 -11.16 5.89 -6.05
N TYR A 194 -11.75 6.22 -4.90
CA TYR A 194 -12.97 5.57 -4.43
C TYR A 194 -14.17 5.85 -5.36
N TRP A 195 -14.28 7.08 -5.86
CA TRP A 195 -15.32 7.44 -6.82
C TRP A 195 -15.13 6.71 -8.16
N LEU A 196 -13.92 6.65 -8.71
CA LEU A 196 -13.62 5.90 -9.93
C LEU A 196 -13.91 4.40 -9.76
N ASN A 197 -13.53 3.84 -8.61
CA ASN A 197 -13.72 2.43 -8.30
C ASN A 197 -15.21 2.06 -8.18
N ASN A 198 -15.94 2.74 -7.29
CA ASN A 198 -17.30 2.33 -6.89
C ASN A 198 -18.41 2.98 -7.74
N LYS A 199 -18.19 4.16 -8.33
CA LYS A 199 -19.22 4.88 -9.12
C LYS A 199 -18.99 4.83 -10.62
N ARG A 200 -17.74 4.78 -11.08
CA ARG A 200 -17.42 4.68 -12.53
C ARG A 200 -17.09 3.26 -13.00
N GLY A 201 -16.97 2.29 -12.09
CA GLY A 201 -16.77 0.89 -12.44
C GLY A 201 -15.39 0.59 -13.05
N TYR A 202 -14.40 1.45 -12.80
CA TYR A 202 -13.03 1.24 -13.31
C TYR A 202 -12.41 -0.02 -12.68
N GLY A 203 -12.91 -0.43 -11.51
CA GLY A 203 -12.29 -1.45 -10.68
C GLY A 203 -11.12 -0.88 -9.89
N PRO A 204 -10.69 -1.56 -8.81
CA PRO A 204 -9.80 -0.98 -7.82
C PRO A 204 -8.43 -0.61 -8.40
N ILE A 205 -7.87 -1.49 -9.23
CA ILE A 205 -6.52 -1.31 -9.79
C ILE A 205 -6.49 -0.14 -10.78
N LYS A 206 -7.42 -0.09 -11.75
CA LYS A 206 -7.48 1.03 -12.73
C LYS A 206 -7.72 2.37 -12.03
N ALA A 207 -8.63 2.37 -11.06
CA ALA A 207 -9.00 3.57 -10.31
C ALA A 207 -7.82 4.14 -9.51
N SER A 208 -6.89 3.30 -9.04
CA SER A 208 -5.68 3.72 -8.32
C SER A 208 -4.54 4.05 -9.28
N ALA A 209 -4.20 3.13 -10.18
CA ALA A 209 -2.98 3.21 -10.98
C ALA A 209 -3.00 4.32 -12.05
N ILE A 210 -4.14 4.54 -12.72
CA ILE A 210 -4.25 5.56 -13.78
C ILE A 210 -4.07 6.97 -13.20
N PRO A 211 -4.83 7.42 -12.18
CA PRO A 211 -4.65 8.76 -11.62
C PRO A 211 -3.26 8.93 -10.99
N ALA A 212 -2.74 7.88 -10.32
CA ALA A 212 -1.42 7.95 -9.73
C ALA A 212 -0.31 8.12 -10.77
N PHE A 213 -0.40 7.42 -11.91
CA PHE A 213 0.52 7.59 -13.01
C PHE A 213 0.46 9.01 -13.60
N ILE A 214 -0.76 9.54 -13.81
CA ILE A 214 -0.96 10.92 -14.28
C ILE A 214 -0.34 11.94 -13.32
N VAL A 215 -0.48 11.74 -12.01
CA VAL A 215 0.11 12.62 -10.98
C VAL A 215 1.63 12.48 -10.92
N ALA A 216 2.18 11.28 -11.16
CA ALA A 216 3.61 11.03 -11.10
C ALA A 216 4.38 11.60 -12.31
N VAL A 217 3.77 11.65 -13.51
CA VAL A 217 4.43 12.08 -14.76
C VAL A 217 5.04 13.49 -14.67
N PRO A 218 4.31 14.56 -14.26
CA PRO A 218 4.90 15.90 -14.18
C PRO A 218 6.06 15.96 -13.19
N LEU A 219 5.98 15.20 -12.10
CA LEU A 219 7.00 15.16 -11.06
C LEU A 219 8.22 14.33 -11.41
N GLN A 220 8.09 13.43 -12.37
CA GLN A 220 9.22 12.71 -12.94
C GLN A 220 10.01 13.57 -13.93
N ILE A 221 9.35 14.48 -14.64
CA ILE A 221 9.96 15.26 -15.73
C ILE A 221 10.53 16.59 -15.22
N LEU A 222 9.87 17.22 -14.24
CA LEU A 222 10.23 18.54 -13.74
C LEU A 222 10.87 18.44 -12.35
N PRO A 223 11.92 19.23 -12.05
CA PRO A 223 12.61 19.22 -10.77
C PRO A 223 11.79 19.99 -9.71
N PHE A 224 10.70 19.38 -9.24
CA PHE A 224 9.92 19.91 -8.14
C PHE A 224 10.61 19.63 -6.79
N SER A 225 10.61 20.62 -5.91
CA SER A 225 11.17 20.54 -4.57
C SER A 225 10.12 20.83 -3.49
N GLY A 226 10.47 20.55 -2.23
CA GLY A 226 9.58 20.79 -1.08
C GLY A 226 8.34 19.89 -1.06
N PHE A 227 7.21 20.43 -0.59
CA PHE A 227 5.96 19.66 -0.41
C PHE A 227 5.43 19.02 -1.69
N ILE A 228 5.68 19.66 -2.84
CA ILE A 228 5.20 19.18 -4.13
C ILE A 228 5.80 17.81 -4.44
N ALA A 229 7.07 17.59 -4.10
CA ALA A 229 7.75 16.30 -4.29
C ALA A 229 7.07 15.13 -3.54
N LEU A 230 6.34 15.40 -2.46
CA LEU A 230 5.59 14.38 -1.71
C LEU A 230 4.24 14.03 -2.33
N VAL A 231 3.76 14.81 -3.30
CA VAL A 231 2.44 14.59 -3.89
C VAL A 231 2.27 13.20 -4.49
N PRO A 232 3.18 12.65 -5.32
CA PRO A 232 2.96 11.36 -5.97
C PRO A 232 2.94 10.23 -4.94
N ILE A 233 3.81 10.27 -3.94
CA ILE A 233 3.90 9.22 -2.92
C ILE A 233 2.69 9.23 -1.97
N VAL A 234 2.26 10.41 -1.52
CA VAL A 234 1.07 10.56 -0.66
C VAL A 234 -0.19 10.21 -1.44
N PHE A 235 -0.32 10.74 -2.67
CA PHE A 235 -1.47 10.45 -3.53
C PHE A 235 -1.56 8.95 -3.84
N TYR A 236 -0.44 8.31 -4.18
CA TYR A 236 -0.42 6.90 -4.53
C TYR A 236 -0.79 6.01 -3.33
N GLY A 237 -0.18 6.25 -2.16
CA GLY A 237 -0.56 5.52 -0.95
C GLY A 237 -2.02 5.73 -0.54
N ALA A 238 -2.51 6.98 -0.62
CA ALA A 238 -3.91 7.29 -0.32
C ALA A 238 -4.90 6.69 -1.33
N SER A 239 -4.50 6.56 -2.60
CA SER A 239 -5.30 5.86 -3.61
C SER A 239 -5.61 4.42 -3.19
N PHE A 240 -4.73 3.79 -2.40
CA PHE A 240 -4.97 2.43 -1.91
C PHE A 240 -6.09 2.35 -0.89
N VAL A 241 -6.27 3.39 -0.05
CA VAL A 241 -7.46 3.52 0.81
C VAL A 241 -8.71 3.60 -0.06
N GLY A 242 -8.65 4.39 -1.15
CA GLY A 242 -9.74 4.54 -2.10
C GLY A 242 -10.09 3.29 -2.92
N MET A 243 -9.20 2.30 -3.00
CA MET A 243 -9.50 1.00 -3.61
C MET A 243 -10.53 0.17 -2.82
N SER A 244 -10.90 0.61 -1.62
CA SER A 244 -11.93 -0.03 -0.81
C SER A 244 -13.28 -0.11 -1.52
N ASN A 245 -14.01 -1.20 -1.28
CA ASN A 245 -15.36 -1.41 -1.83
C ASN A 245 -16.41 -0.77 -0.91
N ASP A 246 -17.44 -0.14 -1.50
CA ASP A 246 -18.50 0.54 -0.76
C ASP A 246 -19.38 -0.35 0.12
N ARG A 247 -19.37 -1.67 -0.13
CA ARG A 247 -20.00 -2.69 0.73
C ARG A 247 -19.19 -3.00 1.99
N THR A 248 -17.87 -2.83 1.91
CA THR A 248 -16.95 -3.14 3.02
C THR A 248 -16.68 -1.90 3.86
N LEU A 249 -16.41 -0.77 3.22
CA LEU A 249 -16.05 0.49 3.86
C LEU A 249 -16.97 1.61 3.34
N GLY A 250 -17.81 2.16 4.21
CA GLY A 250 -18.70 3.26 3.86
C GLY A 250 -17.94 4.57 3.69
N TRP A 251 -18.59 5.57 3.08
CA TRP A 251 -17.95 6.85 2.73
C TRP A 251 -17.26 7.56 3.91
N ILE A 252 -17.93 7.60 5.07
CA ILE A 252 -17.36 8.22 6.29
C ILE A 252 -16.12 7.44 6.75
N ALA A 253 -16.17 6.11 6.76
CA ALA A 253 -15.06 5.27 7.17
C ALA A 253 -13.86 5.38 6.21
N VAL A 254 -14.11 5.57 4.91
CA VAL A 254 -13.08 5.84 3.90
C VAL A 254 -12.39 7.18 4.16
N ILE A 255 -13.14 8.23 4.48
CA ILE A 255 -12.57 9.55 4.84
C ILE A 255 -11.73 9.44 6.12
N VAL A 256 -12.26 8.79 7.15
CA VAL A 256 -11.52 8.56 8.40
C VAL A 256 -10.24 7.77 8.13
N SER A 257 -10.31 6.73 7.30
CA SER A 257 -9.14 5.93 6.90
C SER A 257 -8.11 6.77 6.14
N SER A 258 -8.54 7.71 5.29
CA SER A 258 -7.64 8.61 4.57
C SER A 258 -6.90 9.59 5.48
N VAL A 259 -7.60 10.16 6.47
CA VAL A 259 -6.99 11.03 7.49
C VAL A 259 -6.01 10.23 8.36
N LEU A 260 -6.40 9.01 8.79
CA LEU A 260 -5.51 8.12 9.53
C LEU A 260 -4.28 7.75 8.71
N PHE A 261 -4.44 7.42 7.42
CA PHE A 261 -3.32 7.14 6.53
C PHE A 261 -2.36 8.34 6.45
N ALA A 262 -2.88 9.56 6.31
CA ALA A 262 -2.06 10.78 6.25
C ALA A 262 -1.26 11.01 7.54
N ILE A 263 -1.89 10.84 8.71
CA ILE A 263 -1.24 10.99 10.02
C ILE A 263 -0.16 9.92 10.20
N ILE A 264 -0.50 8.66 9.92
CA ILE A 264 0.42 7.52 10.00
C ILE A 264 1.60 7.75 9.06
N PHE A 265 1.33 8.10 7.79
CA PHE A 265 2.36 8.42 6.80
C PHE A 265 3.28 9.56 7.28
N TYR A 266 2.74 10.66 7.82
CA TYR A 266 3.55 11.79 8.29
C TYR A 266 4.59 11.38 9.35
N PHE A 267 4.21 10.54 10.32
CA PHE A 267 5.14 10.10 11.37
C PHE A 267 6.10 9.00 10.92
N ILE A 268 5.71 8.23 9.91
CA ILE A 268 6.38 6.98 9.57
C ILE A 268 7.23 7.09 8.31
N TYR A 269 6.88 7.99 7.40
CA TYR A 269 7.58 8.18 6.13
C TYR A 269 9.12 8.24 6.28
N PRO A 270 9.69 8.95 7.29
CA PRO A 270 11.15 8.96 7.51
C PRO A 270 11.77 7.61 7.87
N TYR A 271 10.97 6.62 8.27
CA TYR A 271 11.42 5.29 8.69
C TYR A 271 11.11 4.20 7.65
N PHE A 272 10.32 4.51 6.61
CA PHE A 272 9.91 3.54 5.58
C PHE A 272 10.41 3.87 4.17
N ASN A 273 11.35 4.81 4.03
CA ASN A 273 12.00 5.02 2.74
C ASN A 273 12.71 3.72 2.29
N GLY A 274 12.63 3.38 1.00
CA GLY A 274 13.17 2.14 0.44
C GLY A 274 12.34 0.85 0.64
N TYR A 275 11.35 0.79 1.54
CA TYR A 275 10.56 -0.44 1.75
C TYR A 275 9.39 -0.57 0.77
N GLY A 276 9.54 -1.49 -0.20
CA GLY A 276 8.47 -1.87 -1.12
C GLY A 276 7.16 -2.23 -0.39
N GLY A 277 6.04 -1.65 -0.80
CA GLY A 277 4.71 -1.94 -0.28
C GLY A 277 4.32 -1.30 1.07
N ALA A 278 5.22 -0.57 1.74
CA ALA A 278 4.92 0.06 3.04
C ALA A 278 3.68 0.98 3.00
N LEU A 279 3.51 1.75 1.92
CA LEU A 279 2.32 2.58 1.67
C LEU A 279 1.00 1.78 1.64
N GLY A 280 1.04 0.55 1.11
CA GLY A 280 -0.13 -0.32 1.09
C GLY A 280 -0.42 -0.91 2.45
N ALA A 281 0.62 -1.25 3.21
CA ALA A 281 0.47 -1.71 4.58
C ALA A 281 -0.11 -0.63 5.50
N THR A 282 0.35 0.62 5.39
CA THR A 282 -0.23 1.76 6.13
C THR A 282 -1.68 1.99 5.73
N ALA A 283 -1.99 2.02 4.43
CA ALA A 283 -3.37 2.16 3.94
C ALA A 283 -4.29 1.03 4.43
N CYS A 284 -3.82 -0.22 4.42
CA CYS A 284 -4.57 -1.37 4.94
C CYS A 284 -4.85 -1.23 6.43
N LEU A 285 -3.84 -0.86 7.23
CA LEU A 285 -4.01 -0.62 8.66
C LEU A 285 -5.04 0.49 8.92
N SER A 286 -4.98 1.58 8.16
CA SER A 286 -5.95 2.68 8.26
C SER A 286 -7.37 2.23 7.88
N CYS A 287 -7.54 1.45 6.81
CA CYS A 287 -8.83 0.88 6.42
C CYS A 287 -9.39 -0.05 7.49
N LEU A 288 -8.56 -0.92 8.08
CA LEU A 288 -8.99 -1.79 9.17
C LEU A 288 -9.47 -0.96 10.37
N MET A 289 -8.76 0.11 10.73
CA MET A 289 -9.23 1.01 11.79
C MET A 289 -10.56 1.69 11.42
N GLY A 290 -10.72 2.11 10.16
CA GLY A 290 -11.99 2.63 9.64
C GLY A 290 -13.16 1.64 9.79
N ILE A 291 -12.93 0.34 9.55
CA ILE A 291 -13.93 -0.72 9.75
C ILE A 291 -14.36 -0.79 11.22
N LEU A 292 -13.42 -0.79 12.16
CA LEU A 292 -13.73 -0.83 13.60
C LEU A 292 -14.57 0.36 14.02
N ILE A 293 -14.17 1.56 13.62
CA ILE A 293 -14.89 2.80 13.92
C ILE A 293 -16.31 2.73 13.34
N GLN A 294 -16.45 2.34 12.07
CA GLN A 294 -17.75 2.18 11.43
C GLN A 294 -18.65 1.18 12.18
N LYS A 295 -18.09 0.03 12.59
CA LYS A 295 -18.82 -0.99 13.34
C LYS A 295 -19.22 -0.51 14.74
N ALA A 296 -18.36 0.24 15.43
CA ALA A 296 -18.66 0.83 16.73
C ALA A 296 -19.84 1.81 16.64
N PHE A 297 -19.84 2.71 15.66
CA PHE A 297 -20.95 3.65 15.44
C PHE A 297 -22.25 2.95 15.00
N ASN A 298 -22.17 1.96 14.11
CA ASN A 298 -23.36 1.21 13.68
C ASN A 298 -23.96 0.37 14.82
N CYS A 299 -23.14 -0.16 15.74
CA CYS A 299 -23.64 -0.85 16.94
C CYS A 299 -24.40 0.11 17.88
N GLN A 300 -23.99 1.37 17.98
CA GLN A 300 -24.67 2.38 18.80
C GLN A 300 -26.04 2.78 18.20
N THR A 301 -26.16 2.84 16.87
CA THR A 301 -27.43 3.20 16.21
C THR A 301 -28.53 2.14 16.34
N VAL A 302 -28.19 0.88 16.57
CA VAL A 302 -29.18 -0.20 16.79
C VAL A 302 -29.77 -0.15 18.21
N GLY A 303 -29.15 0.58 19.15
CA GLY A 303 -29.63 0.74 20.52
C GLY A 303 -30.67 1.85 20.75
N VAL A 304 -31.07 2.61 19.72
CA VAL A 304 -31.93 3.81 19.88
C VAL A 304 -33.34 3.65 19.28
N GLN A 305 -33.68 2.49 18.72
CA GLN A 305 -35.08 2.19 18.33
C GLN A 305 -35.72 1.16 19.25
N THR A 306 -36.04 1.59 20.47
CA THR A 306 -37.12 0.97 21.25
C THR A 306 -38.04 2.04 21.82
N LYS A 307 -39.29 1.99 21.34
CA LYS A 307 -40.53 2.52 21.94
C LYS A 307 -40.73 4.04 21.93
N THR A 308 -41.58 4.47 21.00
CA THR A 308 -42.92 5.00 21.33
C THR A 308 -43.88 4.64 20.21
#